data_AF-X1P3L0-F1
#
_entry.id   AF-X1P3L0-F1
#
_cell.length_a   1.000
_cell.length_b   1.000
_cell.length_c   1.000
_cell.angle_alpha   90.00
_cell.angle_beta   90.00
_cell.angle_gamma   90.00
#
_symmetry.space_group_name_H-M   'P 1'
#
loop_
_entity.id
_entity.type
_entity.pdbx_description
1 polymer ?
#
loop_
_entity_poly.entity_id
_entity_poly.type
_entity_poly.pdbx_seq_one_letter_code
_entity_poly.pdbx_strand_id
1 'polypeptide(L)'
;MPSLNEDQKKVIKENKQVIEKRIHRSACFQRVFRGADGELALGEIDKLCGMRNDTFDPDPYVSAYNAGRRSVGIFIDNCINEDVEKAREMLKDAEKKTTN
;
A
#
# COMPACT_ATOMS: atom_id res chain seq x y z
N MET A 1 15.19 32.10 -1.68
CA MET A 1 14.74 31.06 -2.64
C MET A 1 13.42 31.53 -3.24
N PRO A 2 13.11 31.25 -4.51
CA PRO A 2 11.81 31.62 -5.08
C PRO A 2 10.70 30.91 -4.31
N SER A 3 9.71 31.69 -3.85
CA SER A 3 8.51 31.16 -3.19
C SER A 3 7.76 30.22 -4.13
N LEU A 4 7.25 29.10 -3.61
CA LEU A 4 6.43 28.16 -4.37
C LEU A 4 5.23 28.87 -5.01
N ASN A 5 4.93 28.55 -6.27
CA ASN A 5 3.72 29.01 -6.94
C ASN A 5 2.48 28.20 -6.49
N GLU A 6 1.27 28.68 -6.82
CA GLU A 6 0.02 28.05 -6.34
C GLU A 6 -0.17 26.61 -6.84
N ASP A 7 0.29 26.30 -8.05
CA ASP A 7 0.24 24.94 -8.59
C ASP A 7 1.15 23.99 -7.81
N GLN A 8 2.36 24.43 -7.46
CA GLN A 8 3.30 23.67 -6.65
C GLN A 8 2.75 23.41 -5.24
N LYS A 9 2.13 24.41 -4.61
CA LYS A 9 1.49 24.23 -3.30
C LYS A 9 0.34 23.23 -3.35
N LYS A 10 -0.47 23.25 -4.41
CA LYS A 10 -1.56 22.29 -4.62
C LYS A 10 -1.04 20.86 -4.75
N VAL A 11 -0.04 20.63 -5.60
CA VAL A 11 0.57 19.30 -5.81
C VAL A 11 1.18 18.77 -4.51
N ILE A 12 1.87 19.61 -3.73
CA ILE A 12 2.43 19.20 -2.43
C ILE A 12 1.32 18.79 -1.46
N LYS A 13 0.23 19.56 -1.38
CA LYS A 13 -0.92 19.24 -0.53
C LYS A 13 -1.56 17.90 -0.92
N GLU A 14 -1.76 17.66 -2.21
CA GLU A 14 -2.32 16.41 -2.72
C GLU A 14 -1.41 15.22 -2.41
N ASN A 15 -0.10 15.34 -2.66
CA ASN A 15 0.88 14.31 -2.33
C ASN A 15 0.92 14.02 -0.83
N LYS A 16 0.83 15.05 0.01
CA LYS A 16 0.76 14.91 1.47
C LYS A 16 -0.43 14.05 1.89
N GLN A 17 -1.61 14.35 1.38
CA GLN A 17 -2.83 13.60 1.68
C GLN A 17 -2.75 12.14 1.22
N VAL A 18 -2.11 11.88 0.07
CA VAL A 18 -1.90 10.51 -0.44
C VAL A 18 -0.99 9.71 0.48
N ILE A 19 0.12 10.31 0.94
CA ILE A 19 1.08 9.67 1.86
C ILE A 19 0.42 9.40 3.21
N GLU A 20 -0.33 10.36 3.77
CA GLU A 20 -1.05 10.18 5.03
C GLU A 20 -2.07 9.03 4.96
N LYS A 21 -2.85 8.96 3.89
CA LYS A 21 -3.80 7.86 3.67
C LYS A 21 -3.09 6.52 3.55
N ARG A 22 -1.94 6.49 2.89
CA ARG A 22 -1.11 5.29 2.73
C ARG A 22 -0.58 4.80 4.08
N ILE A 23 0.01 5.69 4.87
CA ILE A 23 0.49 5.41 6.24
C ILE A 23 -0.64 4.86 7.10
N HIS A 24 -1.79 5.54 7.11
CA HIS A 24 -2.94 5.13 7.92
C HIS A 24 -3.43 3.73 7.54
N ARG A 25 -3.56 3.48 6.23
CA ARG A 25 -3.99 2.17 5.74
C ARG A 25 -3.00 1.08 6.16
N SER A 26 -1.72 1.24 5.88
CA SER A 26 -0.70 0.24 6.20
C SER A 26 -0.62 -0.03 7.70
N ALA A 27 -0.70 1.01 8.54
CA ALA A 27 -0.78 0.85 9.99
C ALA A 27 -2.03 0.04 10.45
N CYS A 28 -3.19 0.25 9.81
CA CYS A 28 -4.39 -0.53 10.09
C CYS A 28 -4.22 -2.01 9.76
N PHE A 29 -3.68 -2.34 8.59
CA PHE A 29 -3.41 -3.73 8.19
C PHE A 29 -2.37 -4.38 9.12
N GLN A 30 -1.28 -3.67 9.43
CA GLN A 30 -0.27 -4.15 10.35
C GLN A 30 -0.84 -4.47 11.73
N ARG A 31 -1.73 -3.62 12.27
CA ARG A 31 -2.38 -3.87 13.56
C ARG A 31 -3.29 -5.10 13.54
N VAL A 32 -3.99 -5.35 12.43
CA VAL A 32 -4.91 -6.50 12.31
C VAL A 32 -4.14 -7.81 12.15
N PHE A 33 -3.06 -7.80 11.35
CA PHE A 33 -2.42 -9.02 10.90
C PHE A 33 -1.09 -9.35 11.60
N ARG A 34 -0.46 -8.41 12.33
CA ARG A 34 0.76 -8.69 13.13
C ARG A 34 0.37 -9.27 14.49
N GLY A 35 0.11 -10.56 14.50
CA GLY A 35 -0.20 -11.36 15.69
C GLY A 35 -0.47 -12.80 15.28
N ALA A 36 -0.51 -13.74 16.24
CA ALA A 36 -0.64 -15.16 15.95
C ALA A 36 -1.88 -15.49 15.08
N ASP A 37 -3.04 -14.94 15.43
CA ASP A 37 -4.29 -15.14 14.65
C ASP A 37 -4.22 -14.44 13.28
N GLY A 38 -3.53 -13.30 13.22
CA GLY A 38 -3.30 -12.55 11.99
C GLY A 38 -2.43 -13.34 11.00
N GLU A 39 -1.37 -13.97 11.48
CA GLU A 39 -0.49 -14.83 10.67
C GLU A 39 -1.24 -16.06 10.14
N LEU A 40 -2.11 -16.67 10.96
CA LEU A 40 -2.99 -17.75 10.51
C LEU A 40 -3.94 -17.29 9.41
N ALA A 41 -4.60 -16.14 9.60
CA ALA A 41 -5.49 -15.56 8.60
C ALA A 41 -4.75 -15.23 7.29
N LEU A 42 -3.52 -14.71 7.38
CA LEU A 42 -2.67 -14.47 6.21
C LEU A 42 -2.33 -15.77 5.47
N GLY A 43 -2.05 -16.85 6.19
CA GLY A 43 -1.83 -18.17 5.59
C GLY A 43 -3.04 -18.66 4.78
N GLU A 44 -4.25 -18.42 5.27
CA GLU A 44 -5.48 -18.76 4.54
C GLU A 44 -5.73 -17.82 3.35
N ILE A 45 -5.45 -16.53 3.49
CA ILE A 45 -5.54 -15.55 2.39
C ILE A 45 -4.53 -15.88 1.28
N ASP A 46 -3.30 -16.29 1.62
CA ASP A 46 -2.26 -16.67 0.66
C ASP A 46 -2.71 -17.85 -0.22
N LYS A 47 -3.28 -18.88 0.42
CA LYS A 47 -3.88 -20.03 -0.26
C LYS A 47 -5.06 -19.60 -1.15
N LEU A 48 -5.98 -18.80 -0.60
CA LEU A 48 -7.15 -18.31 -1.34
C LEU A 48 -6.74 -17.39 -2.48
N CYS A 49 -5.69 -16.60 -2.38
CA CYS A 49 -5.26 -15.71 -3.46
C CYS A 49 -4.38 -16.42 -4.48
N GLY A 50 -3.93 -17.65 -4.19
CA GLY A 50 -3.07 -18.43 -5.08
C GLY A 50 -1.77 -17.69 -5.41
N MET A 51 -1.20 -16.98 -4.43
CA MET A 51 -0.03 -16.11 -4.63
C MET A 51 1.19 -16.87 -5.17
N ARG A 52 1.31 -18.15 -4.82
CA ARG A 52 2.45 -19.03 -5.18
C ARG A 52 2.16 -19.99 -6.33
N ASN A 53 0.95 -20.00 -6.89
CA ASN A 53 0.57 -20.91 -7.97
C ASN A 53 0.78 -20.26 -9.34
N ASP A 54 0.94 -21.04 -10.41
CA ASP A 54 0.90 -20.45 -11.75
C ASP A 54 -0.54 -20.01 -12.10
N THR A 55 -0.67 -18.87 -12.77
CA THR A 55 -1.94 -18.22 -13.12
C THR A 55 -2.38 -18.47 -14.55
N PHE A 56 -1.49 -19.02 -15.39
CA PHE A 56 -1.79 -19.16 -16.82
C PHE A 56 -2.73 -20.34 -17.06
N ASP A 57 -3.97 -20.00 -17.37
CA ASP A 57 -5.00 -20.93 -17.80
C ASP A 57 -5.33 -20.67 -19.29
N PRO A 58 -5.52 -21.71 -20.11
CA PRO A 58 -5.99 -21.56 -21.49
C PRO A 58 -7.30 -20.76 -21.61
N ASP A 59 -8.15 -20.79 -20.59
CA ASP A 59 -9.34 -19.95 -20.49
C ASP A 59 -8.97 -18.54 -19.98
N PRO A 60 -9.18 -17.48 -20.79
CA PRO A 60 -8.87 -16.11 -20.40
C PRO A 60 -9.72 -15.60 -19.23
N TYR A 61 -10.94 -16.12 -19.02
CA TYR A 61 -11.79 -15.74 -17.90
C TYR A 61 -11.24 -16.27 -16.57
N VAL A 62 -10.74 -17.50 -16.58
CA VAL A 62 -10.08 -18.12 -15.41
C VAL A 62 -8.80 -17.38 -15.08
N SER A 63 -7.97 -17.08 -16.08
CA SER A 63 -6.75 -16.28 -15.92
C SER A 63 -7.05 -14.90 -15.31
N ALA A 64 -8.07 -14.18 -15.81
CA ALA A 64 -8.47 -12.88 -15.29
C ALA A 64 -8.98 -12.95 -13.84
N TYR A 65 -9.79 -13.96 -13.52
CA TYR A 65 -10.28 -14.20 -12.16
C TYR A 65 -9.13 -14.48 -11.18
N ASN A 66 -8.17 -15.32 -11.57
CA ASN A 66 -7.00 -15.64 -10.75
C ASN A 66 -6.09 -14.42 -10.54
N ALA A 67 -5.88 -13.60 -11.58
CA ALA A 67 -5.14 -12.34 -11.48
C ALA A 67 -5.80 -11.36 -10.51
N GLY A 68 -7.13 -11.25 -10.57
CA GLY A 68 -7.92 -10.43 -9.63
C GLY A 68 -7.72 -10.87 -8.18
N ARG A 69 -7.87 -12.16 -7.88
CA ARG A 69 -7.61 -12.73 -6.54
C ARG A 69 -6.20 -12.46 -6.06
N ARG A 70 -5.19 -12.69 -6.90
CA ARG A 70 -3.79 -12.43 -6.57
C ARG A 70 -3.54 -10.97 -6.27
N SER A 71 -4.15 -10.05 -7.02
CA SER A 71 -3.99 -8.61 -6.79
C SER A 71 -4.42 -8.20 -5.39
N VAL A 72 -5.45 -8.84 -4.83
CA VAL A 72 -5.92 -8.61 -3.45
C VAL A 72 -4.89 -9.10 -2.44
N GLY A 73 -4.37 -10.32 -2.61
CA GLY A 73 -3.32 -10.87 -1.76
C GLY A 73 -2.06 -9.99 -1.75
N ILE A 74 -1.59 -9.58 -2.93
CA ILE A 74 -0.44 -8.66 -3.09
C ILE A 74 -0.72 -7.32 -2.40
N PHE A 75 -1.92 -6.77 -2.54
CA PHE A 75 -2.28 -5.51 -1.91
C PHE A 75 -2.19 -5.58 -0.39
N ILE A 76 -2.72 -6.66 0.21
CA ILE A 76 -2.69 -6.88 1.66
C ILE A 76 -1.24 -7.05 2.13
N ASP A 77 -0.46 -7.90 1.44
CA ASP A 77 0.95 -8.13 1.76
C ASP A 77 1.77 -6.83 1.73
N ASN A 78 1.60 -6.04 0.67
CA ASN A 78 2.24 -4.73 0.55
C ASN A 78 1.88 -3.79 1.71
N CYS A 79 0.62 -3.77 2.16
CA CYS A 79 0.21 -2.92 3.30
C CYS A 79 0.86 -3.39 4.62
N ILE A 80 1.06 -4.70 4.80
CA ILE A 80 1.64 -5.27 6.03
C ILE A 80 3.15 -5.06 6.08
N ASN A 81 3.81 -5.22 4.93
CA ASN A 81 5.26 -5.12 4.80
C ASN A 81 5.75 -3.70 4.50
N GLU A 82 4.84 -2.74 4.36
CA GLU A 82 5.22 -1.35 4.14
C GLU A 82 6.01 -0.77 5.32
N ASP A 83 7.14 -0.15 5.00
CA ASP A 83 7.93 0.65 5.93
C ASP A 83 7.24 1.98 6.19
N VAL A 84 6.35 1.97 7.19
CA VAL A 84 5.57 3.14 7.61
C VAL A 84 6.47 4.27 8.12
N GLU A 85 7.62 3.96 8.72
CA GLU A 85 8.53 4.97 9.25
C GLU A 85 9.22 5.73 8.12
N LYS A 86 9.70 5.01 7.08
CA LYS A 86 10.20 5.66 5.87
C LYS A 86 9.16 6.55 5.20
N ALA A 87 7.90 6.11 5.13
CA ALA A 87 6.82 6.92 4.58
C ALA A 87 6.57 8.21 5.40
N ARG A 88 6.70 8.13 6.74
CA ARG A 88 6.60 9.29 7.64
C ARG A 88 7.76 10.26 7.48
N GLU A 89 8.97 9.77 7.24
CA GLU A 89 10.14 10.62 6.96
C GLU A 89 9.92 11.43 5.67
N MET A 90 9.46 10.77 4.60
CA MET A 90 9.14 11.44 3.35
C MET A 90 8.07 12.54 3.53
N LEU A 91 7.10 12.31 4.42
CA LEU A 91 6.07 13.30 4.76
C LEU A 91 6.68 14.53 5.44
N LYS A 92 7.53 14.32 6.46
CA LYS A 92 8.21 15.40 7.19
C LYS A 92 9.12 16.23 6.28
N ASP A 93 9.80 15.59 5.34
CA ASP A 93 10.66 16.30 4.39
C ASP A 93 9.85 17.14 3.39
N ALA A 94 8.67 16.68 2.97
CA ALA A 94 7.76 17.46 2.16
C ALA A 94 7.23 18.70 2.92
N GLU A 95 6.94 18.57 4.21
CA GLU A 95 6.49 19.69 5.05
C GLU A 95 7.57 20.77 5.18
N LYS A 96 8.83 20.39 5.47
CA LYS A 96 9.95 21.34 5.59
C LYS A 96 10.19 22.16 4.33
N LYS A 97 10.00 21.56 3.15
CA LYS A 97 10.13 22.26 1.85
C LYS A 97 9.02 23.28 1.59
N THR A 98 7.94 23.25 2.36
CA THR A 98 6.81 24.16 2.19
C THR A 98 6.88 25.35 3.16
N THR A 99 7.64 25.23 4.25
CA THR A 99 7.77 26.25 5.31
C THR A 99 9.01 27.15 5.16
N ASN A 100 10.02 26.73 4.38
CA ASN A 100 11.21 27.51 4.03
C ASN A 100 11.10 28.13 2.62
#